data_AF-A0AAW0B5V1-F1
#
_entry.id   AF-A0AAW0B5V1-F1
#
_cell.length_a   1.000
_cell.length_b   1.000
_cell.length_c   1.000
_cell.angle_alpha   90.00
_cell.angle_beta   90.00
_cell.angle_gamma   90.00
#
_symmetry.space_group_name_H-M   'P 1'
#
loop_
_entity.id
_entity.type
_entity.pdbx_description
1 polymer ?
#
loop_
_entity_poly.entity_id
_entity_poly.type
_entity_poly.pdbx_seq_one_letter_code
_entity_poly.pdbx_strand_id
1 'polypeptide(L)'
;MLGVFYQHEDAAQALETVSASRIDTGILTNPIALCDKSATNTGFTTTSSSSAGGTAWRVTSATEDDSIEEEVVFTVHGIVFQCDLPPIVQSYGKSTSPRHLQQKVVITGLGTPTFTKALNGLARIDSLLRLNIRDTPKELATDLGGYPTLTIANRFFTSKKIAKEEEHVGFTDDIDPKGILEAFRGDTLVHTTENEVFYYRRNLLQTGEHHFSKIQPANIKAGDVIEVQFTVTLVESTNKNTARKPNCITKLILRSITLLDDTFSENARLAQVLMPAPNRRTLKRKVGHDEEESREAEHRLKRMAIDPTQGNGSYNQPTQS
;
A
#
# COMPACT_ATOMS: atom_id res chain seq x y z
N MET A 1 2.74 11.30 3.34
CA MET A 1 3.79 12.31 3.10
C MET A 1 5.05 11.78 3.73
N LEU A 2 6.15 11.76 2.98
CA LEU A 2 7.44 11.28 3.46
C LEU A 2 7.89 12.17 4.64
N GLY A 3 8.48 11.54 5.66
CA GLY A 3 8.86 12.23 6.89
C GLY A 3 10.07 13.15 6.69
N VAL A 4 10.28 14.09 7.62
CA VAL A 4 11.42 15.03 7.60
C VAL A 4 12.77 14.30 7.66
N PHE A 5 12.82 13.12 8.29
CA PHE A 5 14.02 12.29 8.39
C PHE A 5 14.27 11.40 7.16
N TYR A 6 13.40 11.47 6.15
CA TYR A 6 13.56 10.69 4.93
C TYR A 6 14.61 11.35 4.01
N GLN A 7 15.60 10.57 3.58
CA GLN A 7 16.70 11.03 2.72
C GLN A 7 16.21 11.06 1.26
N HIS A 8 15.56 12.16 0.87
CA HIS A 8 14.90 12.27 -0.43
C HIS A 8 15.87 12.13 -1.62
N GLU A 9 17.04 12.79 -1.55
CA GLU A 9 18.04 12.78 -2.62
C GLU A 9 18.68 11.40 -2.78
N ASP A 10 19.13 10.79 -1.67
CA ASP A 10 19.74 9.46 -1.69
C ASP A 10 18.75 8.38 -2.18
N ALA A 11 17.50 8.45 -1.72
CA ALA A 11 16.45 7.54 -2.16
C ALA A 11 16.12 7.70 -3.65
N ALA A 12 16.10 8.94 -4.16
CA ALA A 12 15.90 9.21 -5.58
C ALA A 12 17.06 8.65 -6.42
N GLN A 13 18.29 8.80 -5.97
CA GLN A 13 19.46 8.26 -6.65
C GLN A 13 19.47 6.72 -6.66
N ALA A 14 19.12 6.10 -5.53
CA ALA A 14 19.00 4.65 -5.42
C ALA A 14 17.89 4.11 -6.34
N LEU A 15 16.72 4.78 -6.36
CA LEU A 15 15.64 4.46 -7.27
C LEU A 15 16.08 4.53 -8.74
N GLU A 16 16.75 5.61 -9.17
CA GLU A 16 17.20 5.76 -10.55
C GLU A 16 18.21 4.66 -10.92
N THR A 17 19.15 4.36 -10.02
CA THR A 17 20.16 3.31 -10.24
C THR A 17 19.50 1.94 -10.44
N VAL A 18 18.58 1.58 -9.54
CA VAL A 18 17.87 0.29 -9.63
C VAL A 18 16.98 0.23 -10.87
N SER A 19 16.27 1.32 -11.18
CA SER A 19 15.37 1.38 -12.34
C SER A 19 16.14 1.26 -13.65
N ALA A 20 17.22 2.03 -13.82
CA ALA A 20 18.05 2.02 -15.02
C ALA A 20 18.71 0.65 -15.22
N SER A 21 19.30 0.07 -14.17
CA SER A 21 19.91 -1.26 -14.23
C SER A 21 18.90 -2.32 -14.65
N ARG A 22 17.69 -2.32 -14.06
CA ARG A 22 16.68 -3.33 -14.40
C ARG A 22 16.14 -3.17 -15.82
N ILE A 23 15.97 -1.94 -16.30
CA ILE A 23 15.57 -1.69 -17.69
C ILE A 23 16.65 -2.18 -18.66
N ASP A 24 17.92 -1.89 -18.38
CA ASP A 24 19.05 -2.27 -19.23
C ASP A 24 19.25 -3.79 -19.34
N THR A 25 18.97 -4.53 -18.26
CA THR A 25 19.05 -6.00 -18.30
C THR A 25 18.02 -6.66 -19.24
N GLY A 26 16.95 -5.96 -19.62
CA GLY A 26 15.88 -6.51 -20.46
C GLY A 26 15.03 -7.60 -19.79
N ILE A 27 15.24 -7.88 -18.49
CA ILE A 27 14.53 -8.93 -17.75
C ILE A 27 13.11 -8.48 -17.34
N LEU A 28 12.89 -7.17 -17.29
CA LEU A 28 11.60 -6.61 -16.89
C LEU A 28 10.52 -6.86 -17.95
N THR A 29 9.37 -7.33 -17.50
CA THR A 29 8.16 -7.40 -18.31
C THR A 29 7.61 -5.99 -18.55
N ASN A 30 7.52 -5.59 -19.82
CA ASN A 30 6.93 -4.34 -20.31
C ASN A 30 7.18 -3.11 -19.42
N PRO A 31 8.43 -2.63 -19.26
CA PRO A 31 8.71 -1.42 -18.50
C PRO A 31 7.96 -0.25 -19.13
N ILE A 32 7.06 0.39 -18.37
CA ILE A 32 6.26 1.49 -18.91
C ILE A 32 7.13 2.68 -19.34
N ALA A 33 8.32 2.82 -18.75
CA ALA A 33 9.32 3.81 -19.15
C ALA A 33 9.83 3.62 -20.58
N LEU A 34 9.77 2.42 -21.16
CA LEU A 34 10.15 2.17 -22.56
C LEU A 34 9.05 2.57 -23.56
N CYS A 35 7.82 2.80 -23.08
CA CYS A 35 6.74 3.35 -23.89
C CYS A 35 6.90 4.88 -24.11
N ASP A 36 7.96 5.49 -23.56
CA ASP A 36 8.29 6.92 -23.70
C ASP A 36 8.75 7.31 -25.11
N LYS A 37 8.91 6.35 -26.04
CA LYS A 37 9.16 6.56 -27.48
C LYS A 37 8.17 5.72 -28.32
N SER A 38 7.52 6.36 -29.29
CA SER A 38 6.49 5.86 -30.23
C SER A 38 5.72 4.58 -29.83
N ALA A 39 4.49 4.73 -29.33
CA ALA A 39 3.57 3.63 -29.00
C ALA A 39 3.15 2.76 -30.21
N THR A 40 3.46 3.18 -31.43
CA THR A 40 3.16 2.42 -32.66
C THR A 40 4.11 1.25 -32.91
N ASN A 41 5.24 1.17 -32.19
CA ASN A 41 6.25 0.13 -32.40
C ASN A 41 6.27 -0.95 -31.30
N THR A 42 5.34 -0.92 -30.34
CA THR A 42 5.35 -1.80 -29.17
C THR A 42 4.51 -3.08 -29.34
N GLY A 43 3.91 -3.32 -30.52
CA GLY A 43 3.10 -4.52 -30.77
C GLY A 43 1.82 -4.62 -29.93
N PHE A 44 1.44 -3.55 -29.21
CA PHE A 44 0.25 -3.53 -28.37
C PHE A 44 -1.00 -3.21 -29.19
N THR A 45 -2.06 -3.97 -28.93
CA THR A 45 -3.40 -3.76 -29.47
C THR A 45 -4.35 -3.36 -28.34
N THR A 46 -5.60 -3.05 -28.69
CA THR A 46 -6.64 -2.71 -27.72
C THR A 46 -7.85 -3.58 -27.96
N THR A 47 -8.28 -4.28 -26.92
CA THR A 47 -9.45 -5.15 -26.98
C THR A 47 -10.55 -4.58 -26.09
N SER A 48 -11.77 -4.51 -26.63
CA SER A 48 -12.93 -4.01 -25.90
C SER A 48 -13.79 -5.16 -25.39
N SER A 49 -14.26 -5.06 -24.16
CA SER A 49 -15.22 -5.98 -23.56
C SER A 49 -16.44 -5.20 -23.06
N SER A 50 -17.63 -5.64 -23.44
CA SER A 50 -18.90 -5.05 -22.99
C SER A 50 -19.52 -5.90 -21.89
N SER A 51 -20.00 -5.24 -20.83
CA SER A 51 -20.69 -5.88 -19.71
C SER A 51 -21.89 -5.03 -19.26
N ALA A 52 -22.69 -5.55 -18.33
CA ALA A 52 -23.76 -4.77 -17.69
C ALA A 52 -23.27 -3.48 -16.99
N GLY A 53 -21.96 -3.37 -16.71
CA GLY A 53 -21.32 -2.20 -16.11
C GLY A 53 -20.83 -1.13 -17.09
N GLY A 54 -20.97 -1.36 -18.41
CA GLY A 54 -20.40 -0.52 -19.46
C GLY A 54 -19.28 -1.22 -20.23
N THR A 55 -18.70 -0.50 -21.18
CA THR A 55 -17.58 -0.98 -22.00
C THR A 55 -16.24 -0.72 -21.29
N ALA A 56 -15.34 -1.70 -21.36
CA ALA A 56 -13.96 -1.57 -20.90
C ALA A 56 -12.99 -1.91 -22.04
N TRP A 57 -11.98 -1.07 -22.24
CA TRP A 57 -10.89 -1.29 -23.19
C TRP A 57 -9.61 -1.61 -22.43
N ARG A 58 -8.95 -2.69 -22.82
CA ARG A 58 -7.69 -3.17 -22.23
C ARG A 58 -6.60 -3.17 -23.27
N VAL A 59 -5.37 -3.01 -22.80
CA VAL A 59 -4.18 -3.19 -23.65
C VAL A 59 -3.86 -4.67 -23.71
N THR A 60 -3.75 -5.19 -24.93
CA THR A 60 -3.45 -6.60 -25.20
C THR A 60 -2.22 -6.72 -26.09
N SER A 61 -1.57 -7.87 -26.04
CA SER A 61 -0.51 -8.25 -26.99
C SER A 61 -0.85 -9.61 -27.59
N ALA A 62 -0.52 -9.78 -28.87
CA ALA A 62 -0.58 -11.08 -29.51
C ALA A 62 0.41 -12.04 -28.83
N THR A 63 -0.03 -13.28 -28.61
CA THR A 63 0.87 -14.36 -28.17
C THR A 63 1.44 -15.09 -29.40
N GLU A 64 2.37 -16.01 -29.20
CA GLU A 64 2.89 -16.86 -30.28
C GLU A 64 1.78 -17.72 -30.93
N ASP A 65 0.67 -17.93 -30.22
CA ASP A 65 -0.57 -18.49 -30.73
C ASP A 65 -1.54 -17.33 -31.03
N ASP A 66 -1.65 -16.95 -32.31
CA ASP A 66 -2.52 -15.85 -32.79
C ASP A 66 -4.01 -16.00 -32.40
N SER A 67 -4.41 -17.13 -31.80
CA SER A 67 -5.76 -17.35 -31.27
C SER A 67 -5.98 -16.83 -29.84
N ILE A 68 -4.92 -16.45 -29.11
CA ILE A 68 -4.98 -16.00 -27.72
C ILE A 68 -4.35 -14.60 -27.59
N GLU A 69 -5.16 -13.64 -27.14
CA GLU A 69 -4.69 -12.30 -26.73
C GLU A 69 -4.49 -12.27 -25.22
N GLU A 70 -3.32 -11.80 -24.77
CA GLU A 70 -3.02 -11.63 -23.33
C GLU A 70 -3.08 -10.16 -22.92
N GLU A 71 -3.60 -9.89 -21.71
CA GLU A 71 -3.60 -8.54 -21.14
C GLU A 71 -2.16 -8.12 -20.78
N VAL A 72 -1.73 -6.95 -21.26
CA VAL A 72 -0.37 -6.45 -21.02
C VAL A 72 -0.24 -6.00 -19.57
N VAL A 73 0.66 -6.66 -18.84
CA VAL A 73 1.10 -6.24 -17.51
C VAL A 73 2.33 -5.35 -17.65
N PHE A 74 2.21 -4.10 -17.22
CA PHE A 74 3.28 -3.11 -17.23
C PHE A 74 4.01 -3.08 -15.89
N THR A 75 5.29 -2.71 -15.94
CA THR A 75 6.13 -2.54 -14.75
C THR A 75 6.57 -1.09 -14.57
N VAL A 76 6.53 -0.58 -13.33
CA VAL A 76 7.08 0.72 -12.94
C VAL A 76 7.79 0.63 -11.59
N HIS A 77 8.90 1.36 -11.44
CA HIS A 77 9.58 1.52 -10.16
C HIS A 77 9.21 2.85 -9.52
N GLY A 78 9.14 2.89 -8.19
CA GLY A 78 8.91 4.13 -7.47
C GLY A 78 9.06 3.97 -5.97
N ILE A 79 9.04 5.11 -5.27
CA ILE A 79 9.05 5.19 -3.82
C ILE A 79 7.61 5.29 -3.33
N VAL A 80 7.24 4.48 -2.34
CA VAL A 80 5.91 4.52 -1.73
C VAL A 80 5.72 5.86 -1.02
N PHE A 81 4.83 6.69 -1.54
CA PHE A 81 4.44 7.95 -0.90
C PHE A 81 3.31 7.75 0.12
N GLN A 82 2.36 6.89 -0.21
CA GLN A 82 1.25 6.46 0.63
C GLN A 82 0.78 5.08 0.18
N CYS A 83 0.29 4.26 1.11
CA CYS A 83 -0.30 2.97 0.79
C CYS A 83 -1.51 2.69 1.70
N ASP A 84 -2.51 2.01 1.14
CA ASP A 84 -3.65 1.43 1.83
C ASP A 84 -3.67 -0.05 1.43
N LEU A 85 -2.89 -0.84 2.17
CA LEU A 85 -2.65 -2.26 1.88
C LEU A 85 -3.11 -3.09 3.08
N PRO A 86 -3.46 -4.38 2.86
CA PRO A 86 -3.78 -5.28 3.96
C PRO A 86 -2.61 -5.47 4.93
N PRO A 87 -2.82 -6.09 6.11
CA PRO A 87 -4.02 -6.77 6.57
C PRO A 87 -5.14 -5.81 6.98
N ILE A 88 -6.38 -6.19 6.67
CA ILE A 88 -7.58 -5.47 7.13
C ILE A 88 -7.89 -5.90 8.56
N VAL A 89 -7.47 -5.08 9.51
CA VAL A 89 -7.62 -5.36 10.96
C VAL A 89 -8.67 -4.48 11.66
N GLN A 90 -9.13 -3.43 10.98
CA GLN A 90 -10.13 -2.49 11.48
C GLN A 90 -11.38 -2.59 10.61
N SER A 91 -12.55 -2.59 11.26
CA SER A 91 -13.81 -2.60 10.55
C SER A 91 -14.04 -1.26 9.89
N TYR A 92 -14.65 -1.27 8.70
CA TYR A 92 -15.02 -0.05 8.00
C TYR A 92 -16.26 0.58 8.64
N GLY A 93 -16.34 1.92 8.58
CA GLY A 93 -17.52 2.65 9.05
C GLY A 93 -18.80 2.25 8.31
N LYS A 94 -19.96 2.47 8.93
CA LYS A 94 -21.28 2.10 8.38
C LYS A 94 -21.59 2.71 7.02
N SER A 95 -20.93 3.82 6.65
CA SER A 95 -21.11 4.52 5.37
C SER A 95 -20.21 3.99 4.25
N THR A 96 -19.27 3.09 4.54
CA THR A 96 -18.31 2.61 3.54
C THR A 96 -18.99 1.58 2.64
N SER A 97 -19.06 1.90 1.34
CA SER A 97 -19.55 0.96 0.34
C SER A 97 -18.50 -0.11 0.07
N PRO A 98 -18.79 -1.41 0.28
CA PRO A 98 -17.84 -2.48 -0.01
C PRO A 98 -17.39 -2.52 -1.49
N ARG A 99 -18.19 -1.97 -2.42
CA ARG A 99 -17.82 -1.83 -3.84
C ARG A 99 -16.65 -0.87 -4.09
N HIS A 100 -16.34 -0.01 -3.13
CA HIS A 100 -15.25 0.97 -3.21
C HIS A 100 -14.02 0.55 -2.40
N LEU A 101 -14.08 -0.58 -1.68
CA LEU A 101 -12.94 -1.13 -0.98
C LEU A 101 -11.90 -1.61 -1.99
N GLN A 102 -10.67 -1.16 -1.79
CA GLN A 102 -9.55 -1.42 -2.68
C GLN A 102 -8.25 -1.38 -1.90
N GLN A 103 -7.29 -2.14 -2.38
CA GLN A 103 -5.89 -2.03 -2.01
C GLN A 103 -5.20 -1.07 -2.98
N LYS A 104 -4.41 -0.14 -2.44
CA LYS A 104 -3.88 0.98 -3.21
C LYS A 104 -2.47 1.33 -2.78
N VAL A 105 -1.63 1.64 -3.76
CA VAL A 105 -0.33 2.27 -3.56
C VAL A 105 -0.25 3.57 -4.34
N VAL A 106 0.36 4.57 -3.73
CA VAL A 106 0.70 5.85 -4.35
C VAL A 106 2.21 5.93 -4.37
N ILE A 107 2.80 5.95 -5.57
CA ILE A 107 4.24 5.99 -5.76
C ILE A 107 4.69 7.33 -6.34
N THR A 108 5.94 7.70 -6.08
CA THR A 108 6.60 8.86 -6.68
C THR A 108 8.01 8.49 -7.14
N GLY A 109 8.50 9.20 -8.15
CA GLY A 109 9.90 9.10 -8.57
C GLY A 109 10.83 10.10 -7.90
N LEU A 110 10.31 11.02 -7.07
CA LEU A 110 11.10 12.14 -6.51
C LEU A 110 11.86 12.95 -7.59
N GLY A 111 11.27 13.08 -8.78
CA GLY A 111 11.87 13.81 -9.90
C GLY A 111 12.89 13.03 -10.72
N THR A 112 13.02 11.71 -10.54
CA THR A 112 13.95 10.90 -11.32
C THR A 112 13.60 10.86 -12.83
N PRO A 113 14.61 10.84 -13.71
CA PRO A 113 14.40 10.75 -15.16
C PRO A 113 13.62 9.50 -15.57
N THR A 114 13.93 8.34 -15.00
CA THR A 114 13.27 7.08 -15.38
C THR A 114 11.80 7.07 -14.99
N PHE A 115 11.44 7.62 -13.83
CA PHE A 115 10.03 7.78 -13.46
C PHE A 115 9.30 8.78 -14.36
N THR A 116 9.96 9.86 -14.76
CA THR A 116 9.38 10.82 -15.72
C THR A 116 9.08 10.15 -17.06
N LYS A 117 9.98 9.28 -17.55
CA LYS A 117 9.72 8.45 -18.75
C LYS A 117 8.53 7.52 -18.54
N ALA A 118 8.40 6.92 -17.36
CA ALA A 118 7.25 6.07 -17.02
C ALA A 118 5.92 6.84 -17.09
N LEU A 119 5.86 8.07 -16.59
CA LEU A 119 4.66 8.93 -16.70
C LEU A 119 4.34 9.26 -18.16
N ASN A 120 5.35 9.58 -18.97
CA ASN A 120 5.19 9.83 -20.41
C ASN A 120 4.71 8.59 -21.17
N GLY A 121 5.26 7.41 -20.84
CA GLY A 121 4.82 6.14 -21.40
C GLY A 121 3.36 5.84 -21.05
N LEU A 122 2.96 6.06 -19.79
CA LEU A 122 1.59 5.88 -19.36
C LEU A 122 0.61 6.80 -20.10
N ALA A 123 0.94 8.08 -20.27
CA ALA A 123 0.12 9.02 -21.01
C ALA A 123 -0.12 8.58 -22.47
N ARG A 124 0.83 7.85 -23.06
CA ARG A 124 0.70 7.31 -24.41
C ARG A 124 -0.12 6.05 -24.48
N ILE A 125 0.03 5.16 -23.51
CA ILE A 125 -0.86 3.99 -23.39
C ILE A 125 -2.31 4.46 -23.19
N ASP A 126 -2.53 5.48 -22.37
CA ASP A 126 -3.84 6.11 -22.24
C ASP A 126 -4.37 6.68 -23.56
N SER A 127 -3.49 7.38 -24.30
CA SER A 127 -3.82 7.92 -25.62
C SER A 127 -4.21 6.81 -26.61
N LEU A 128 -3.48 5.69 -26.61
CA LEU A 128 -3.76 4.50 -27.43
C LEU A 128 -5.16 3.94 -27.14
N LEU A 129 -5.50 3.75 -25.85
CA LEU A 129 -6.83 3.27 -25.45
C LEU A 129 -7.93 4.25 -25.91
N ARG A 130 -7.65 5.56 -25.85
CA ARG A 130 -8.60 6.63 -26.20
C ARG A 130 -8.80 6.85 -27.70
N LEU A 131 -7.91 6.36 -28.55
CA LEU A 131 -8.10 6.40 -30.02
C LEU A 131 -9.45 5.80 -30.44
N ASN A 132 -9.93 4.82 -29.68
CA ASN A 132 -11.18 4.11 -29.96
C ASN A 132 -12.45 4.88 -29.57
N ILE A 133 -12.36 5.95 -28.77
CA ILE A 133 -13.55 6.56 -28.14
C ILE A 133 -13.74 8.07 -28.34
N ARG A 134 -12.86 8.75 -29.10
CA ARG A 134 -12.93 10.22 -29.35
C ARG A 134 -13.15 11.05 -28.06
N ASP A 135 -12.48 10.65 -26.99
CA ASP A 135 -12.45 11.30 -25.67
C ASP A 135 -11.09 11.97 -25.43
N THR A 136 -11.07 13.05 -24.65
CA THR A 136 -9.82 13.77 -24.35
C THR A 136 -9.04 13.06 -23.25
N PRO A 137 -7.70 12.96 -23.35
CA PRO A 137 -6.86 12.46 -22.27
C PRO A 137 -7.09 13.23 -20.98
N LYS A 138 -7.00 12.53 -19.84
CA LYS A 138 -7.05 13.12 -18.50
C LYS A 138 -5.68 12.98 -17.86
N GLU A 139 -5.37 13.90 -16.94
CA GLU A 139 -4.16 13.79 -16.14
C GLU A 139 -4.24 12.54 -15.25
N LEU A 140 -3.27 11.63 -15.40
CA LEU A 140 -3.20 10.38 -14.65
C LEU A 140 -2.27 10.47 -13.44
N ALA A 141 -1.30 11.38 -13.51
CA ALA A 141 -0.44 11.70 -12.38
C ALA A 141 -1.10 12.78 -11.52
N THR A 142 -0.83 12.77 -10.22
CA THR A 142 -1.24 13.83 -9.30
C THR A 142 -0.02 14.46 -8.65
N ASP A 143 -0.03 15.76 -8.38
CA ASP A 143 0.99 16.38 -7.53
C ASP A 143 0.64 16.15 -6.05
N LEU A 144 1.54 15.49 -5.32
CA LEU A 144 1.43 15.39 -3.87
C LEU A 144 2.77 15.76 -3.24
N GLY A 145 2.79 16.90 -2.53
CA GLY A 145 4.00 17.39 -1.87
C GLY A 145 5.06 17.89 -2.85
N GLY A 146 4.67 18.42 -4.01
CA GLY A 146 5.59 18.98 -5.01
C GLY A 146 6.23 17.94 -5.94
N TYR A 147 5.77 16.69 -5.87
CA TYR A 147 6.24 15.61 -6.72
C TYR A 147 5.09 14.99 -7.50
N PRO A 148 5.29 14.67 -8.79
CA PRO A 148 4.38 13.82 -9.53
C PRO A 148 4.25 12.44 -8.86
N THR A 149 3.02 11.99 -8.71
CA THR A 149 2.67 10.72 -8.09
C THR A 149 1.72 9.91 -8.95
N LEU A 150 1.82 8.59 -8.84
CA LEU A 150 0.96 7.65 -9.54
C LEU A 150 0.16 6.82 -8.53
N THR A 151 -1.15 6.83 -8.66
CA THR A 151 -2.05 6.04 -7.82
C THR A 151 -2.46 4.77 -8.56
N ILE A 152 -2.10 3.61 -8.02
CA ILE A 152 -2.37 2.29 -8.60
C ILE A 152 -3.19 1.49 -7.57
N ALA A 153 -4.30 0.91 -7.99
CA ALA A 153 -5.23 0.26 -7.07
C ALA A 153 -5.91 -0.96 -7.68
N ASN A 154 -6.27 -1.94 -6.85
CA ASN A 154 -7.17 -3.02 -7.23
C ASN A 154 -8.28 -3.15 -6.19
N ARG A 155 -9.50 -3.43 -6.65
CA ARG A 155 -10.65 -3.60 -5.75
C ARG A 155 -10.58 -4.96 -5.10
N PHE A 156 -11.01 -5.06 -3.85
CA PHE A 156 -11.21 -6.36 -3.22
C PHE A 156 -12.40 -7.11 -3.81
N PHE A 157 -13.35 -6.40 -4.42
CA PHE A 157 -14.59 -6.99 -4.88
C PHE A 157 -14.99 -6.55 -6.28
N THR A 158 -15.53 -7.52 -7.01
CA THR A 158 -16.29 -7.34 -8.24
C THR A 158 -17.77 -7.64 -7.97
N SER A 159 -18.67 -6.99 -8.70
CA SER A 159 -20.10 -7.29 -8.60
C SER A 159 -20.39 -8.63 -9.27
N LYS A 160 -21.17 -9.53 -8.65
CA LYS A 160 -21.55 -10.81 -9.27
C LYS A 160 -22.22 -10.66 -10.64
N LYS A 161 -22.98 -9.57 -10.83
CA LYS A 161 -23.58 -9.20 -12.13
C LYS A 161 -22.55 -8.98 -13.26
N ILE A 162 -21.31 -8.64 -12.91
CA ILE A 162 -20.22 -8.34 -13.84
C ILE A 162 -19.29 -9.54 -13.98
N ALA A 163 -19.01 -10.25 -12.88
CA ALA A 163 -18.04 -11.34 -12.81
C ALA A 163 -18.46 -12.65 -13.51
N LYS A 164 -19.45 -12.65 -14.42
CA LYS A 164 -19.88 -13.76 -15.31
C LYS A 164 -19.45 -15.18 -14.87
N GLU A 165 -20.08 -15.71 -13.82
CA GLU A 165 -19.85 -17.06 -13.25
C GLU A 165 -18.46 -17.35 -12.65
N GLU A 166 -17.57 -16.36 -12.55
CA GLU A 166 -16.30 -16.51 -11.83
C GLU A 166 -16.52 -16.96 -10.38
N GLU A 167 -15.73 -17.93 -9.97
CA GLU A 167 -15.76 -18.47 -8.62
C GLU A 167 -15.18 -17.49 -7.60
N HIS A 168 -15.70 -17.59 -6.39
CA HIS A 168 -15.19 -16.82 -5.29
C HIS A 168 -13.86 -17.41 -4.79
N VAL A 169 -12.79 -16.61 -4.88
CA VAL A 169 -11.52 -16.86 -4.22
C VAL A 169 -11.60 -16.28 -2.81
N GLY A 170 -11.33 -17.10 -1.79
CA GLY A 170 -11.34 -16.64 -0.40
C GLY A 170 -10.14 -15.77 -0.06
N PHE A 171 -10.29 -14.84 0.88
CA PHE A 171 -9.16 -14.07 1.40
C PHE A 171 -8.25 -14.92 2.29
N THR A 172 -6.94 -14.72 2.19
CA THR A 172 -5.97 -15.33 3.10
C THR A 172 -5.88 -14.55 4.41
N ASP A 173 -5.35 -15.18 5.46
CA ASP A 173 -5.15 -14.53 6.78
C ASP A 173 -4.19 -13.34 6.72
N ASP A 174 -3.28 -13.31 5.74
CA ASP A 174 -2.39 -12.17 5.50
C ASP A 174 -3.14 -10.92 5.01
N ILE A 175 -4.33 -11.12 4.43
CA ILE A 175 -5.18 -10.08 3.85
C ILE A 175 -6.33 -9.73 4.79
N ASP A 176 -7.05 -10.73 5.30
CA ASP A 176 -8.24 -10.57 6.13
C ASP A 176 -8.20 -11.42 7.41
N PRO A 177 -7.26 -11.16 8.34
CA PRO A 177 -7.04 -11.99 9.53
C PRO A 177 -8.23 -12.02 10.49
N LYS A 178 -9.24 -11.17 10.28
CA LYS A 178 -10.43 -11.05 11.12
C LYS A 178 -11.73 -11.36 10.38
N GLY A 179 -11.68 -11.81 9.13
CA GLY A 179 -12.86 -12.09 8.31
C GLY A 179 -13.73 -10.85 8.04
N ILE A 180 -13.15 -9.65 8.10
CA ILE A 180 -13.84 -8.39 7.90
C ILE A 180 -14.25 -8.26 6.44
N LEU A 181 -13.31 -8.42 5.50
CA LEU A 181 -13.62 -8.39 4.07
C LEU A 181 -14.62 -9.49 3.71
N GLU A 182 -14.44 -10.70 4.24
CA GLU A 182 -15.37 -11.79 3.99
C GLU A 182 -16.80 -11.45 4.46
N ALA A 183 -16.93 -10.82 5.63
CA ALA A 183 -18.22 -10.32 6.11
C ALA A 183 -18.83 -9.22 5.21
N PHE A 184 -18.00 -8.39 4.56
CA PHE A 184 -18.44 -7.32 3.66
C PHE A 184 -18.89 -7.80 2.27
N ARG A 185 -18.53 -9.03 1.86
CA ARG A 185 -18.90 -9.62 0.56
C ARG A 185 -20.41 -9.65 0.36
N GLY A 186 -21.14 -10.15 1.34
CA GLY A 186 -22.57 -10.45 1.25
C GLY A 186 -22.91 -11.27 0.00
N ASP A 187 -24.14 -11.14 -0.51
CA ASP A 187 -24.59 -11.97 -1.65
C ASP A 187 -24.30 -11.36 -3.02
N THR A 188 -23.91 -10.09 -3.08
CA THR A 188 -23.86 -9.33 -4.34
C THR A 188 -22.46 -9.10 -4.90
N LEU A 189 -21.44 -9.39 -4.10
CA LEU A 189 -20.04 -9.20 -4.43
C LEU A 189 -19.30 -10.54 -4.45
N VAL A 190 -18.18 -10.55 -5.16
CA VAL A 190 -17.28 -11.69 -5.27
C VAL A 190 -15.84 -11.17 -5.34
N HIS A 191 -14.93 -11.83 -4.63
CA HIS A 191 -13.49 -11.69 -4.83
C HIS A 191 -13.07 -12.77 -5.82
N THR A 192 -12.45 -12.40 -6.93
CA THR A 192 -11.99 -13.32 -7.98
C THR A 192 -10.48 -13.20 -8.18
N THR A 193 -9.89 -14.05 -9.00
CA THR A 193 -8.45 -14.00 -9.32
C THR A 193 -8.03 -12.63 -9.88
N GLU A 194 -8.94 -11.93 -10.56
CA GLU A 194 -8.73 -10.56 -11.05
C GLU A 194 -8.56 -9.53 -9.92
N ASN A 195 -9.06 -9.82 -8.73
CA ASN A 195 -8.99 -8.95 -7.56
C ASN A 195 -7.74 -9.23 -6.68
N GLU A 196 -7.02 -10.31 -6.95
CA GLU A 196 -5.81 -10.66 -6.21
C GLU A 196 -4.64 -9.71 -6.53
N VAL A 197 -3.82 -9.43 -5.52
CA VAL A 197 -2.57 -8.71 -5.66
C VAL A 197 -1.47 -9.51 -4.99
N PHE A 198 -0.38 -9.72 -5.71
CA PHE A 198 0.76 -10.47 -5.20
C PHE A 198 1.80 -9.56 -4.56
N TYR A 199 2.41 -10.04 -3.48
CA TYR A 199 3.38 -9.28 -2.70
C TYR A 199 4.68 -10.07 -2.60
N TYR A 200 5.77 -9.47 -3.05
CA TYR A 200 7.09 -10.08 -3.08
C TYR A 200 8.15 -9.19 -2.43
N ARG A 201 9.25 -9.80 -2.02
CA ARG A 201 10.52 -9.12 -1.73
C ARG A 201 11.56 -9.67 -2.68
N ARG A 202 12.34 -8.77 -3.28
CA ARG A 202 13.54 -9.14 -4.03
C ARG A 202 14.70 -9.22 -3.05
N ASN A 203 15.32 -10.39 -2.98
CA ASN A 203 16.52 -10.64 -2.20
C ASN A 203 17.70 -10.84 -3.15
N LEU A 204 18.88 -10.37 -2.73
CA LEU A 204 20.14 -10.69 -3.40
C LEU A 204 20.77 -11.87 -2.67
N LEU A 205 20.93 -13.00 -3.36
CA LEU A 205 21.65 -14.15 -2.83
C LEU A 205 23.16 -13.88 -2.79
N GLN A 206 23.89 -14.63 -1.96
CA GLN A 206 25.36 -14.53 -1.91
C GLN A 206 26.03 -14.84 -3.25
N THR A 207 25.34 -15.60 -4.12
CA THR A 207 25.76 -15.91 -5.50
C THR A 207 25.66 -14.72 -6.44
N GLY A 208 25.05 -13.62 -6.02
CA GLY A 208 24.72 -12.46 -6.88
C GLY A 208 23.38 -12.62 -7.62
N GLU A 209 22.71 -13.77 -7.49
CA GLU A 209 21.41 -14.01 -8.12
C GLU A 209 20.27 -13.32 -7.36
N HIS A 210 19.23 -12.92 -8.09
CA HIS A 210 18.03 -12.35 -7.51
C HIS A 210 16.98 -13.42 -7.23
N HIS A 211 16.47 -13.44 -6.01
CA HIS A 211 15.41 -14.35 -5.59
C HIS A 211 14.18 -13.57 -5.11
N PHE A 212 12.99 -14.00 -5.52
CA PHE A 212 11.72 -13.40 -5.11
C PHE A 212 11.04 -14.29 -4.08
N SER A 213 10.81 -13.76 -2.88
CA SER A 213 10.07 -14.44 -1.82
C SER A 213 8.73 -13.74 -1.60
N LYS A 214 7.64 -14.50 -1.42
CA LYS A 214 6.35 -13.93 -1.01
C LYS A 214 6.49 -13.24 0.36
N ILE A 215 5.85 -12.09 0.52
CA ILE A 215 5.81 -11.35 1.79
C ILE A 215 4.38 -10.96 2.13
N GLN A 216 4.13 -10.62 3.40
CA GLN A 216 2.87 -10.00 3.80
C GLN A 216 2.80 -8.55 3.29
N PRO A 217 1.62 -8.05 2.91
CA PRO A 217 1.47 -6.65 2.49
C PRO A 217 1.80 -5.67 3.64
N ALA A 218 1.66 -6.13 4.89
CA ALA A 218 2.10 -5.43 6.10
C ALA A 218 3.59 -5.07 6.09
N ASN A 219 4.42 -5.66 5.24
CA ASN A 219 5.84 -5.36 5.19
C ASN A 219 6.16 -4.13 4.31
N ILE A 220 5.22 -3.67 3.50
CA ILE A 220 5.39 -2.50 2.62
C ILE A 220 4.93 -1.23 3.35
N LYS A 221 5.74 -0.19 3.30
CA LYS A 221 5.57 1.06 4.06
C LYS A 221 5.91 2.28 3.19
N ALA A 222 5.43 3.44 3.63
CA ALA A 222 5.82 4.70 3.03
C ALA A 222 7.35 4.90 3.17
N GLY A 223 7.99 5.28 2.07
CA GLY A 223 9.44 5.42 1.94
C GLY A 223 10.15 4.20 1.35
N ASP A 224 9.46 3.07 1.16
CA ASP A 224 10.08 1.90 0.51
C ASP A 224 10.25 2.13 -0.99
N VAL A 225 11.34 1.63 -1.56
CA VAL A 225 11.54 1.53 -3.01
C VAL A 225 10.91 0.22 -3.48
N ILE A 226 9.98 0.32 -4.42
CA ILE A 226 9.19 -0.81 -4.90
C ILE A 226 9.14 -0.89 -6.43
N GLU A 227 8.93 -2.10 -6.92
CA GLU A 227 8.45 -2.39 -8.27
C GLU A 227 6.96 -2.66 -8.20
N VAL A 228 6.18 -2.03 -9.08
CA VAL A 228 4.74 -2.24 -9.20
C VAL A 228 4.42 -2.79 -10.58
N GLN A 229 3.69 -3.90 -10.61
CA GLN A 229 3.09 -4.41 -11.83
C GLN A 229 1.60 -4.08 -11.86
N PHE A 230 1.14 -3.59 -12.99
CA PHE A 230 -0.24 -3.14 -13.17
C PHE A 230 -0.71 -3.28 -14.62
N THR A 231 -2.01 -3.37 -14.82
CA THR A 231 -2.62 -3.27 -16.16
C THR A 231 -3.32 -1.92 -16.32
N VAL A 232 -3.46 -1.46 -17.57
CA VAL A 232 -4.13 -0.19 -17.88
C VAL A 232 -5.45 -0.50 -18.56
N THR A 233 -6.55 -0.09 -17.93
CA THR A 233 -7.91 -0.29 -18.44
C THR A 233 -8.64 1.04 -18.55
N LEU A 234 -9.22 1.33 -19.70
CA LEU A 234 -10.15 2.44 -19.88
C LEU A 234 -11.57 1.92 -19.64
N VAL A 235 -12.30 2.53 -18.71
CA VAL A 235 -13.65 2.10 -18.35
C VAL A 235 -14.65 3.21 -18.63
N GLU A 236 -15.73 2.85 -19.30
CA GLU A 236 -16.89 3.72 -19.47
C GLU A 236 -17.58 3.99 -18.12
N SER A 237 -17.69 5.26 -17.76
CA SER A 237 -18.46 5.70 -16.61
C SER A 237 -19.90 5.94 -17.06
N THR A 238 -20.82 5.11 -16.57
CA THR A 238 -22.26 5.26 -16.79
C THR A 238 -22.81 6.49 -16.05
N ASN A 239 -22.64 7.67 -16.64
CA ASN A 239 -23.35 8.85 -16.17
C ASN A 239 -24.74 8.84 -16.82
N LYS A 240 -25.75 8.42 -16.07
CA LYS A 240 -27.13 8.21 -16.57
C LYS A 240 -27.85 9.49 -17.01
N ASN A 241 -27.27 10.66 -16.75
CA ASN A 241 -27.82 11.96 -17.12
C ASN A 241 -26.90 12.67 -18.11
N THR A 242 -27.09 12.46 -19.41
CA THR A 242 -27.10 13.47 -20.50
C THR A 242 -26.90 12.81 -21.85
N ALA A 243 -27.49 13.38 -22.91
CA ALA A 243 -27.24 13.08 -24.32
C ALA A 243 -25.80 13.40 -24.79
N ARG A 244 -24.81 13.35 -23.88
CA ARG A 244 -23.38 13.62 -24.14
C ARG A 244 -22.60 12.31 -24.15
N LYS A 245 -21.50 12.32 -24.90
CA LYS A 245 -20.54 11.21 -25.09
C LYS A 245 -20.22 10.49 -23.77
N PRO A 246 -19.99 9.17 -23.81
CA PRO A 246 -19.62 8.39 -22.64
C PRO A 246 -18.34 8.94 -22.00
N ASN A 247 -18.43 9.27 -20.71
CA ASN A 247 -17.27 9.73 -19.94
C ASN A 247 -16.39 8.53 -19.62
N CYS A 248 -15.15 8.49 -20.10
CA CYS A 248 -14.27 7.36 -19.83
C CYS A 248 -13.20 7.71 -18.78
N ILE A 249 -12.87 6.74 -17.95
CA ILE A 249 -11.89 6.88 -16.86
C ILE A 249 -10.87 5.75 -16.98
N THR A 250 -9.61 6.15 -17.03
CA THR A 250 -8.48 5.24 -17.08
C THR A 250 -8.18 4.76 -15.66
N LYS A 251 -7.99 3.46 -15.50
CA LYS A 251 -7.69 2.80 -14.24
C LYS A 251 -6.39 2.02 -14.37
N LEU A 252 -5.56 2.14 -13.35
CA LEU A 252 -4.33 1.38 -13.19
C LEU A 252 -4.64 0.26 -12.20
N ILE A 253 -4.84 -0.95 -12.71
CA ILE A 253 -5.23 -2.10 -11.92
C ILE A 253 -3.98 -2.74 -11.35
N LEU A 254 -3.82 -2.65 -10.03
CA LEU A 254 -2.69 -3.23 -9.31
C LEU A 254 -2.69 -4.77 -9.47
N ARG A 255 -1.56 -5.36 -9.87
CA ARG A 255 -1.39 -6.82 -10.00
C ARG A 255 -0.34 -7.37 -9.04
N SER A 256 0.79 -6.67 -8.88
CA SER A 256 1.79 -7.07 -7.88
C SER A 256 2.60 -5.88 -7.35
N ILE A 257 3.15 -6.05 -6.15
CA ILE A 257 4.15 -5.17 -5.55
C ILE A 257 5.35 -6.01 -5.13
N THR A 258 6.54 -5.61 -5.58
CA THR A 258 7.80 -6.17 -5.10
C THR A 258 8.58 -5.12 -4.33
N LEU A 259 8.90 -5.41 -3.07
CA LEU A 259 9.83 -4.63 -2.26
C LEU A 259 11.26 -4.81 -2.78
N LEU A 260 11.89 -3.71 -3.19
CA LEU A 260 13.27 -3.70 -3.72
C LEU A 260 14.27 -3.23 -2.67
N ASP A 261 13.91 -2.20 -1.89
CA ASP A 261 14.77 -1.61 -0.86
C ASP A 261 13.91 -0.91 0.22
N ASP A 262 14.10 -1.28 1.49
CA ASP A 262 13.45 -0.70 2.66
C ASP A 262 14.42 0.12 3.54
N THR A 263 15.69 0.24 3.15
CA THR A 263 16.74 0.90 3.97
C THR A 263 16.40 2.36 4.30
N PHE A 264 15.88 3.11 3.32
CA PHE A 264 15.52 4.52 3.52
C PHE A 264 14.35 4.70 4.48
N SER A 265 13.34 3.84 4.40
CA SER A 265 12.18 3.90 5.30
C SER A 265 12.56 3.45 6.71
N GLU A 266 13.44 2.45 6.83
CA GLU A 266 13.98 1.99 8.10
C GLU A 266 14.83 3.05 8.79
N ASN A 267 15.79 3.64 8.08
CA ASN A 267 16.65 4.69 8.61
C ASN A 267 15.85 5.91 9.07
N ALA A 268 14.85 6.35 8.28
CA ALA A 268 13.99 7.48 8.65
C ALA A 268 13.20 7.19 9.94
N ARG A 269 12.71 5.94 10.10
CA ARG A 269 11.98 5.50 11.29
C ARG A 269 12.88 5.43 12.52
N LEU A 270 14.09 4.87 12.37
CA LEU A 270 15.08 4.78 13.44
C LEU A 270 15.49 6.18 13.91
N ALA A 271 15.78 7.10 12.98
CA ALA A 271 16.07 8.49 13.29
C ALA A 271 14.92 9.17 14.06
N GLN A 272 13.66 8.92 13.65
CA GLN A 272 12.49 9.45 14.35
C GLN A 272 12.37 8.93 15.80
N VAL A 273 12.74 7.68 16.06
CA VAL A 273 12.71 7.08 17.41
C VAL A 273 13.85 7.60 18.29
N LEU A 274 15.03 7.82 17.70
CA LEU A 274 16.23 8.27 18.43
C LEU A 274 16.20 9.75 18.80
N MET A 275 15.36 10.55 18.15
CA MET A 275 15.20 11.98 18.45
C MET A 275 14.38 12.17 19.75
N PRO A 276 14.87 12.96 20.74
CA PRO A 276 14.11 13.25 21.94
C PRO A 276 12.86 14.05 21.60
N ALA A 277 11.70 13.39 21.67
CA ALA A 277 10.42 14.06 21.57
C ALA A 277 10.17 14.87 22.87
N PRO A 278 9.84 16.17 22.79
CA PRO A 278 9.76 17.03 23.98
C PRO A 278 8.61 16.72 24.95
N ASN A 279 7.75 15.72 24.71
CA ASN A 279 6.62 15.40 25.60
C ASN A 279 6.02 14.01 25.34
N ARG A 280 6.77 12.93 25.55
CA ARG A 280 6.19 11.57 25.52
C ARG A 280 5.83 11.15 26.94
N ARG A 281 4.52 10.99 27.22
CA ARG A 281 4.06 10.29 28.44
C ARG A 281 4.67 8.88 28.42
N THR A 282 5.63 8.64 29.29
CA THR A 282 6.23 7.32 29.45
C THR A 282 5.25 6.43 30.20
N LEU A 283 4.98 5.25 29.64
CA LEU A 283 4.31 4.19 30.40
C LEU A 283 5.31 3.69 31.44
N LYS A 284 5.05 3.99 32.71
CA LYS A 284 5.84 3.44 33.82
C LYS A 284 5.55 1.93 33.87
N ARG A 285 6.51 1.12 33.44
CA ARG A 285 6.44 -0.33 33.62
C ARG A 285 6.77 -0.61 35.08
N LYS A 286 5.81 -1.12 35.84
CA LYS A 286 6.09 -1.69 37.16
C LYS A 286 6.79 -3.03 36.95
N VAL A 287 8.03 -3.16 37.38
CA VAL A 287 8.76 -4.43 37.41
C VAL A 287 8.36 -5.13 38.71
N GLY A 288 7.95 -6.40 38.63
CA GLY A 288 7.32 -7.13 39.74
C GLY A 288 8.19 -7.24 41.01
N HIS A 289 9.51 -7.14 40.88
CA HIS A 289 10.44 -7.21 42.01
C HIS A 289 10.28 -6.06 43.00
N ASP A 290 9.89 -4.86 42.54
CA ASP A 290 9.67 -3.71 43.43
C ASP A 290 8.44 -3.92 44.36
N GLU A 291 7.43 -4.65 43.88
CA GLU A 291 6.25 -5.01 44.69
C GLU A 291 6.55 -6.17 45.65
N GLU A 292 7.41 -7.11 45.25
CA GLU A 292 7.84 -8.23 46.09
C GLU A 292 8.70 -7.73 47.26
N GLU A 293 9.69 -6.88 47.00
CA GLU A 293 10.58 -6.31 48.03
C GLU A 293 9.82 -5.39 49.00
N SER A 294 8.86 -4.59 48.49
CA SER A 294 7.98 -3.78 49.35
C SER A 294 7.07 -4.63 50.24
N ARG A 295 6.48 -5.71 49.69
CA ARG A 295 5.62 -6.62 50.48
C ARG A 295 6.43 -7.39 51.51
N GLU A 296 7.66 -7.80 51.19
CA GLU A 296 8.56 -8.43 52.17
C GLU A 296 8.97 -7.47 53.29
N ALA A 297 9.28 -6.21 52.96
CA ALA A 297 9.61 -5.18 53.94
C ALA A 297 8.43 -4.87 54.87
N GLU A 298 7.22 -4.73 54.32
CA GLU A 298 5.99 -4.54 55.10
C GLU A 298 5.69 -5.74 56.01
N HIS A 299 5.92 -6.96 55.52
CA HIS A 299 5.71 -8.17 56.31
C HIS A 299 6.75 -8.30 57.44
N ARG A 300 8.00 -7.86 57.22
CA ARG A 300 9.02 -7.77 58.28
C ARG A 300 8.66 -6.74 59.35
N LEU A 301 8.18 -5.55 58.94
CA LEU A 301 7.78 -4.50 59.88
C LEU A 301 6.58 -4.90 60.74
N LYS A 302 5.60 -5.61 60.17
CA LYS A 302 4.45 -6.14 60.93
C LYS A 302 4.84 -7.17 62.00
N ARG A 303 5.96 -7.89 61.81
CA ARG A 303 6.49 -8.82 62.83
C ARG A 303 7.27 -8.14 63.95
N MET A 304 7.65 -6.88 63.78
CA MET A 304 8.46 -6.12 64.76
C MET A 304 7.63 -5.20 65.66
N ALA A 305 6.32 -5.07 65.45
CA ALA A 305 5.45 -4.31 66.34
C ALA A 305 5.24 -5.07 67.66
N ILE A 306 6.10 -4.76 68.64
CA ILE A 306 5.92 -5.11 70.05
C ILE A 306 4.93 -4.11 70.64
N ASP A 307 3.83 -4.60 71.21
CA ASP A 307 2.78 -3.80 71.85
C ASP A 307 3.30 -3.14 73.14
N PRO A 308 3.39 -1.80 73.25
CA PRO A 308 3.72 -1.14 74.50
C PRO A 308 2.44 -0.55 75.10
N THR A 309 1.63 -1.40 75.72
CA THR A 309 0.65 -0.91 76.70
C THR A 309 1.31 -0.92 78.08
N GLN A 310 1.52 0.28 78.62
CA GLN A 310 1.35 0.72 80.01
C GLN A 310 2.47 1.69 80.46
N GLY A 311 2.06 2.93 80.72
CA GLY A 311 2.94 3.98 81.26
C GLY A 311 2.22 5.32 81.37
N ASN A 312 1.14 5.35 82.15
CA ASN A 312 0.34 6.54 82.46
C ASN A 312 1.18 7.58 83.23
N GLY A 313 1.16 8.85 82.82
CA GLY A 313 1.90 9.93 83.46
C GLY A 313 1.33 11.31 83.13
N SER A 314 0.23 11.66 83.81
CA SER A 314 -0.40 12.98 83.86
C SER A 314 0.49 14.04 84.51
N TYR A 315 0.55 15.27 83.98
CA TYR A 315 0.65 16.50 84.79
C TYR A 315 0.08 17.73 84.07
N ASN A 316 -0.83 18.41 84.76
CA ASN A 316 -1.53 19.64 84.40
C ASN A 316 -0.61 20.88 84.45
N GLN A 317 -0.89 21.86 83.58
CA GLN A 317 -0.46 23.25 83.73
C GLN A 317 -1.49 24.07 84.52
N PRO A 318 -1.07 25.07 85.32
CA PRO A 318 -1.98 26.06 85.90
C PRO A 318 -1.72 27.48 85.37
N THR A 319 -2.79 28.22 85.10
CA THR A 319 -2.92 29.69 85.22
C THR A 319 -4.33 30.06 84.74
N GLN A 320 -5.04 31.08 85.21
CA GLN A 320 -5.08 31.93 86.41
C GLN A 320 -6.30 32.85 86.10
N SER A 321 -7.15 33.07 87.11
CA SER A 321 -8.08 34.22 87.30
C SER A 321 -8.82 34.81 86.11
#